data_AF-A0A1Z9M2S0-F1
#
_entry.id   AF-A0A1Z9M2S0-F1
#
_cell.length_a   1.000
_cell.length_b   1.000
_cell.length_c   1.000
_cell.angle_alpha   90.00
_cell.angle_beta   90.00
_cell.angle_gamma   90.00
#
_symmetry.space_group_name_H-M   'P 1'
#
loop_
_entity.id
_entity.type
_entity.pdbx_description
1 polymer ?
#
loop_
_entity_poly.entity_id
_entity_poly.type
_entity_poly.pdbx_seq_one_letter_code
_entity_poly.pdbx_strand_id
1 'polypeptide(L)'
;MPSCPEGFSGPYELPVFVTNLNNDSLCFSNNDIEVLNDLIAINELNYSSAFEAGVQTWNGGRLYRLIGTYNPNSVNGINQELTLLPENIGNLEELTVLSLEWHNLTILPNSFTQLTNLINLAISNNSLLALPENFGDLINLSFLDLGYNEIAYIPPSVGNLQNLLYLWLFNNQLSSLPESMCDIPLSWSENDVFSYPFFAIGGNQLCQENNIPSCIENSSNFEISLNQFYYSFTQDDPQICDSNTLGDVNEDGIINVLDIVQSVNLILNNEYSQMADMNQDGIINVLDIVILVNFILE
;
A
#
# COMPACT_ATOMS: atom_id res chain seq x y z
N MET A 1 -27.48 7.84 34.87
CA MET A 1 -26.87 8.34 33.61
C MET A 1 -27.86 8.07 32.50
N PRO A 2 -28.05 8.97 31.52
CA PRO A 2 -28.90 8.63 30.38
C PRO A 2 -28.35 7.38 29.71
N SER A 3 -29.23 6.44 29.35
CA SER A 3 -28.86 5.26 28.57
C SER A 3 -28.37 5.69 27.20
N CYS A 4 -27.36 5.00 26.66
CA CYS A 4 -26.92 5.26 25.30
C CYS A 4 -28.06 5.03 24.29
N PRO A 5 -28.08 5.79 23.18
CA PRO A 5 -28.99 5.52 22.07
C PRO A 5 -28.82 4.10 21.53
N GLU A 6 -29.84 3.60 20.83
CA GLU A 6 -29.74 2.33 20.12
C GLU A 6 -28.54 2.32 19.16
N GLY A 7 -27.79 1.22 19.14
CA GLY A 7 -26.55 1.09 18.36
C GLY A 7 -25.30 1.65 19.04
N PHE A 8 -25.42 2.27 20.22
CA PHE A 8 -24.30 2.78 21.00
C PHE A 8 -24.22 2.15 22.39
N SER A 9 -23.01 2.05 22.94
CA SER A 9 -22.73 1.53 24.28
C SER A 9 -21.83 2.48 25.07
N GLY A 10 -21.86 2.37 26.40
CA GLY A 10 -21.14 3.24 27.32
C GLY A 10 -21.93 3.56 28.60
N PRO A 11 -21.47 4.49 29.43
CA PRO A 11 -20.22 5.25 29.28
C PRO A 11 -18.98 4.39 29.51
N TYR A 12 -17.89 4.69 28.80
CA TYR A 12 -16.58 4.06 29.00
C TYR A 12 -15.61 4.99 29.73
N GLU A 13 -14.67 4.39 30.46
CA GLU A 13 -13.46 5.09 30.90
C GLU A 13 -12.44 5.07 29.74
N LEU A 14 -12.01 6.25 29.30
CA LEU A 14 -11.17 6.39 28.10
C LEU A 14 -9.69 6.51 28.48
N PRO A 15 -8.79 5.77 27.79
CA PRO A 15 -7.35 6.00 27.88
C PRO A 15 -6.96 7.41 27.43
N VAL A 16 -5.78 7.87 27.87
CA VAL A 16 -5.28 9.24 27.60
C VAL A 16 -5.07 9.55 26.11
N PHE A 17 -4.86 8.52 25.29
CA PHE A 17 -4.64 8.62 23.85
C PHE A 17 -5.95 8.49 23.04
N VAL A 18 -7.11 8.50 23.71
CA VAL A 18 -8.42 8.57 23.06
C VAL A 18 -8.99 9.98 23.21
N THR A 19 -9.16 10.66 22.09
CA THR A 19 -9.80 11.98 22.03
C THR A 19 -11.29 11.81 21.74
N ASN A 20 -12.14 12.37 22.60
CA ASN A 20 -13.59 12.33 22.45
C ASN A 20 -14.14 13.73 22.14
N LEU A 21 -14.73 13.89 20.95
CA LEU A 21 -15.29 15.15 20.46
C LEU A 21 -16.80 15.05 20.33
N ASN A 22 -17.50 16.13 20.70
CA ASN A 22 -18.95 16.26 20.53
C ASN A 22 -19.78 15.09 21.10
N ASN A 23 -19.32 14.44 22.17
CA ASN A 23 -19.96 13.28 22.76
C ASN A 23 -19.85 13.28 24.29
N ASP A 24 -20.55 14.22 24.92
CA ASP A 24 -20.62 14.34 26.39
C ASP A 24 -21.24 13.10 27.06
N SER A 25 -21.95 12.28 26.30
CA SER A 25 -22.60 11.06 26.79
C SER A 25 -21.65 9.87 26.96
N LEU A 26 -20.44 9.93 26.38
CA LEU A 26 -19.48 8.81 26.32
C LEU A 26 -20.10 7.53 25.75
N CYS A 27 -21.04 7.69 24.83
CA CYS A 27 -21.65 6.60 24.09
C CYS A 27 -20.93 6.43 22.75
N PHE A 28 -20.55 5.21 22.40
CA PHE A 28 -19.74 4.90 21.22
C PHE A 28 -20.43 3.82 20.39
N SER A 29 -20.29 3.91 19.07
CA SER A 29 -20.91 2.99 18.12
C SER A 29 -20.47 1.56 18.38
N ASN A 30 -21.45 0.67 18.50
CA ASN A 30 -21.20 -0.74 18.69
C ASN A 30 -20.49 -1.34 17.47
N ASN A 31 -20.82 -0.88 16.26
CA ASN A 31 -20.19 -1.36 15.02
C ASN A 31 -18.70 -0.97 14.98
N ASP A 32 -18.38 0.27 15.35
CA ASP A 32 -17.00 0.76 15.31
C ASP A 32 -16.15 0.07 16.39
N ILE A 33 -16.74 -0.17 17.58
CA ILE A 33 -16.13 -0.98 18.64
C ILE A 33 -15.93 -2.43 18.18
N GLU A 34 -16.89 -3.02 17.48
CA GLU A 34 -16.80 -4.39 16.95
C GLU A 34 -15.64 -4.53 15.97
N VAL A 35 -15.47 -3.58 15.04
CA VAL A 35 -14.32 -3.57 14.11
C VAL A 35 -12.99 -3.56 14.86
N LEU A 36 -12.85 -2.72 15.89
CA LEU A 36 -11.62 -2.65 16.69
C LEU A 36 -11.40 -3.93 17.50
N ASN A 37 -12.46 -4.54 18.05
CA ASN A 37 -12.37 -5.82 18.74
C ASN A 37 -11.98 -6.95 17.79
N ASP A 38 -12.49 -6.95 16.56
CA ASP A 38 -12.13 -7.94 15.55
C ASP A 38 -10.67 -7.76 15.12
N LEU A 39 -10.21 -6.51 14.93
CA LEU A 39 -8.79 -6.20 14.68
C LEU A 39 -7.88 -6.76 15.78
N ILE A 40 -8.28 -6.58 17.05
CA ILE A 40 -7.59 -7.14 18.23
C ILE A 40 -7.58 -8.67 18.17
N ALA A 41 -8.74 -9.28 17.93
CA ALA A 41 -8.91 -10.72 17.99
C ALA A 41 -8.15 -11.46 16.88
N ILE A 42 -8.26 -11.00 15.62
CA ILE A 42 -7.63 -11.69 14.48
C ILE A 42 -6.10 -11.59 14.49
N ASN A 43 -5.55 -10.56 15.14
CA ASN A 43 -4.10 -10.36 15.28
C ASN A 43 -3.57 -10.78 16.66
N GLU A 44 -4.42 -11.37 17.52
CA GLU A 44 -4.06 -11.80 18.88
C GLU A 44 -3.35 -10.69 19.70
N LEU A 45 -3.87 -9.45 19.59
CA LEU A 45 -3.30 -8.30 20.32
C LEU A 45 -3.60 -8.43 21.81
N ASN A 46 -2.63 -8.06 22.65
CA ASN A 46 -2.76 -8.08 24.11
C ASN A 46 -3.48 -6.83 24.64
N TYR A 47 -4.63 -6.52 24.04
CA TYR A 47 -5.49 -5.41 24.44
C TYR A 47 -6.78 -5.92 25.07
N SER A 48 -7.15 -5.31 26.20
CA SER A 48 -8.35 -5.69 26.95
C SER A 48 -9.60 -4.96 26.46
N SER A 49 -9.42 -3.97 25.59
CA SER A 49 -10.45 -3.04 25.14
C SER A 49 -10.13 -2.51 23.75
N ALA A 50 -11.17 -2.31 22.93
CA ALA A 50 -11.09 -1.60 21.64
C ALA A 50 -10.36 -0.25 21.74
N PHE A 51 -10.50 0.45 22.88
CA PHE A 51 -9.90 1.77 23.10
C PHE A 51 -8.39 1.75 23.33
N GLU A 52 -7.77 0.57 23.46
CA GLU A 52 -6.32 0.42 23.60
C GLU A 52 -5.59 0.26 22.26
N ALA A 53 -6.33 -0.04 21.18
CA ALA A 53 -5.77 -0.22 19.85
C ALA A 53 -5.49 1.14 19.18
N GLY A 54 -4.24 1.61 19.29
CA GLY A 54 -3.78 2.83 18.64
C GLY A 54 -4.30 4.13 19.27
N VAL A 55 -3.91 5.26 18.68
CA VAL A 55 -4.42 6.58 19.06
C VAL A 55 -5.71 6.84 18.31
N GLN A 56 -6.76 7.19 19.05
CA GLN A 56 -8.11 7.29 18.49
C GLN A 56 -8.66 8.70 18.64
N THR A 57 -9.36 9.16 17.62
CA THR A 57 -10.26 10.32 17.74
C THR A 57 -11.67 9.84 17.42
N TRP A 58 -12.59 10.08 18.34
CA TRP A 58 -14.00 9.81 18.17
C TRP A 58 -14.77 11.14 18.06
N ASN A 59 -15.74 11.20 17.17
CA ASN A 59 -16.59 12.38 16.97
C ASN A 59 -18.06 11.95 16.99
N GLY A 60 -18.84 12.48 17.94
CA GLY A 60 -20.24 12.09 18.10
C GLY A 60 -20.45 10.60 18.41
N GLY A 61 -19.43 9.93 18.97
CA GLY A 61 -19.44 8.50 19.27
C GLY A 61 -19.08 7.58 18.09
N ARG A 62 -18.67 8.11 16.93
CA ARG A 62 -18.12 7.34 15.80
C ARG A 62 -16.61 7.51 15.70
N LEU A 63 -15.90 6.47 15.27
CA LEU A 63 -14.45 6.50 15.10
C LEU A 63 -14.13 7.38 13.89
N TYR A 64 -13.47 8.50 14.17
CA TYR A 64 -13.19 9.53 13.18
C TYR A 64 -11.75 9.46 12.67
N ARG A 65 -10.80 9.09 13.54
CA ARG A 65 -9.38 8.90 13.19
C ARG A 65 -8.79 7.74 13.96
N LEU A 66 -8.01 6.91 13.28
CA LEU A 66 -7.23 5.82 13.87
C LEU A 66 -5.76 5.95 13.43
N ILE A 67 -4.89 6.23 14.40
CA ILE A 67 -3.44 6.17 14.21
C ILE A 67 -2.95 4.89 14.88
N GLY A 68 -2.88 3.83 14.07
CA GLY A 68 -2.46 2.50 14.46
C GLY A 68 -1.03 2.16 14.04
N THR A 69 -0.21 3.13 13.62
CA THR A 69 1.21 2.93 13.26
C THR A 69 1.92 2.05 14.29
N TYR A 70 2.69 1.07 13.83
CA TYR A 70 3.40 0.16 14.72
C TYR A 70 4.42 0.91 15.57
N ASN A 71 4.33 0.72 16.87
CA ASN A 71 5.28 1.29 17.83
C ASN A 71 5.44 0.38 19.04
N PRO A 72 6.40 -0.56 19.03
CA PRO A 72 6.55 -1.56 20.10
C PRO A 72 6.96 -0.94 21.44
N ASN A 73 7.44 0.32 21.44
CA ASN A 73 7.99 0.99 22.61
C ASN A 73 7.12 2.16 23.11
N SER A 74 5.93 2.37 22.54
CA SER A 74 5.09 3.53 22.84
C SER A 74 3.61 3.17 22.89
N VAL A 75 2.85 4.07 23.53
CA VAL A 75 1.37 4.05 23.51
C VAL A 75 0.80 4.88 22.35
N ASN A 76 1.65 5.57 21.58
CA ASN A 76 1.24 6.37 20.43
C ASN A 76 1.14 5.52 19.14
N GLY A 77 0.37 4.43 19.19
CA GLY A 77 0.27 3.45 18.10
C GLY A 77 -0.15 2.08 18.60
N ILE A 78 -0.02 1.07 17.75
CA ILE A 78 -0.22 -0.34 18.12
C ILE A 78 1.15 -0.96 18.42
N ASN A 79 1.27 -1.69 19.53
CA ASN A 79 2.57 -2.20 20.02
C ASN A 79 2.88 -3.65 19.62
N GLN A 80 1.99 -4.28 18.87
CA GLN A 80 2.16 -5.59 18.23
C GLN A 80 1.88 -5.43 16.74
N GLU A 81 2.62 -6.14 15.89
CA GLU A 81 2.45 -6.04 14.44
C GLU A 81 1.09 -6.59 14.01
N LEU A 82 0.41 -5.85 13.16
CA LEU A 82 -0.77 -6.33 12.45
C LEU A 82 -0.32 -7.14 11.24
N THR A 83 -0.99 -8.26 11.02
CA THR A 83 -0.83 -9.10 9.82
C THR A 83 -2.09 -9.08 8.95
N LEU A 84 -3.24 -8.77 9.55
CA LEU A 84 -4.54 -8.73 8.88
C LEU A 84 -5.37 -7.53 9.34
N LEU A 85 -6.23 -7.05 8.44
CA LEU A 85 -7.36 -6.18 8.78
C LEU A 85 -8.66 -6.99 8.75
N PRO A 86 -9.63 -6.72 9.63
CA PRO A 86 -10.86 -7.47 9.67
C PRO A 86 -11.75 -7.15 8.46
N GLU A 87 -12.51 -8.14 7.97
CA GLU A 87 -13.38 -7.97 6.79
C GLU A 87 -14.51 -6.96 7.03
N ASN A 88 -14.80 -6.56 8.27
CA ASN A 88 -15.78 -5.53 8.58
C ASN A 88 -15.17 -4.11 8.71
N ILE A 89 -13.90 -3.89 8.36
CA ILE A 89 -13.26 -2.56 8.45
C ILE A 89 -14.07 -1.47 7.74
N GLY A 90 -14.75 -1.81 6.63
CA GLY A 90 -15.65 -0.92 5.90
C GLY A 90 -16.82 -0.33 6.72
N ASN A 91 -17.15 -0.90 7.88
CA ASN A 91 -18.19 -0.40 8.78
C ASN A 91 -17.79 0.87 9.54
N LEU A 92 -16.52 1.31 9.44
CA LEU A 92 -16.04 2.56 10.02
C LEU A 92 -16.46 3.75 9.13
N GLU A 93 -17.76 3.96 9.01
CA GLU A 93 -18.37 4.88 8.04
C GLU A 93 -17.92 6.33 8.18
N GLU A 94 -17.53 6.78 9.39
CA GLU A 94 -17.09 8.15 9.66
C GLU A 94 -15.56 8.32 9.70
N LEU A 95 -14.81 7.26 9.36
CA LEU A 95 -13.35 7.30 9.42
C LEU A 95 -12.79 8.20 8.32
N THR A 96 -12.02 9.20 8.73
CA THR A 96 -11.39 10.18 7.82
C THR A 96 -9.88 10.05 7.75
N VAL A 97 -9.25 9.49 8.78
CA VAL A 97 -7.80 9.28 8.84
C VAL A 97 -7.50 7.87 9.33
N LEU A 98 -6.74 7.13 8.54
CA LEU A 98 -6.22 5.82 8.88
C LEU A 98 -4.71 5.78 8.64
N SER A 99 -3.95 5.55 9.71
CA SER A 99 -2.51 5.32 9.64
C SER A 99 -2.21 3.93 10.19
N LEU A 100 -1.62 3.07 9.36
CA LEU A 100 -1.25 1.68 9.67
C LEU A 100 0.16 1.39 9.14
N GLU A 101 1.06 2.33 9.29
CA GLU A 101 2.44 2.19 8.81
C GLU A 101 3.21 1.19 9.69
N TRP A 102 4.26 0.59 9.12
CA TRP A 102 5.23 -0.27 9.83
C TRP A 102 4.66 -1.59 10.39
N HIS A 103 3.66 -2.16 9.71
CA HIS A 103 3.10 -3.47 10.04
C HIS A 103 3.55 -4.53 9.03
N ASN A 104 2.92 -5.72 9.07
CA ASN A 104 3.17 -6.80 8.12
C ASN A 104 1.87 -7.16 7.36
N LEU A 105 1.09 -6.15 6.97
CA LEU A 105 -0.14 -6.34 6.21
C LEU A 105 0.21 -6.74 4.78
N THR A 106 -0.46 -7.78 4.27
CA THR A 106 -0.22 -8.31 2.90
C THR A 106 -1.38 -8.04 1.94
N ILE A 107 -2.58 -7.82 2.47
CA ILE A 107 -3.80 -7.59 1.70
C ILE A 107 -4.74 -6.65 2.44
N LEU A 108 -5.51 -5.86 1.68
CA LEU A 108 -6.65 -5.11 2.19
C LEU A 108 -7.94 -5.92 1.96
N PRO A 109 -8.84 -6.01 2.96
CA PRO A 109 -10.11 -6.74 2.83
C PRO A 109 -11.03 -6.11 1.78
N ASN A 110 -12.00 -6.86 1.27
CA ASN A 110 -12.87 -6.36 0.19
C ASN A 110 -13.72 -5.17 0.64
N SER A 111 -14.12 -5.13 1.92
CA SER A 111 -14.85 -3.99 2.48
C SER A 111 -14.02 -2.71 2.65
N PHE A 112 -12.70 -2.75 2.46
CA PHE A 112 -11.82 -1.59 2.69
C PHE A 112 -12.25 -0.37 1.87
N THR A 113 -12.73 -0.60 0.65
CA THR A 113 -13.20 0.44 -0.28
C THR A 113 -14.54 1.07 0.12
N GLN A 114 -15.19 0.57 1.18
CA GLN A 114 -16.40 1.17 1.77
C GLN A 114 -16.08 2.35 2.71
N LEU A 115 -14.80 2.58 3.03
CA LEU A 115 -14.31 3.73 3.79
C LEU A 115 -14.38 5.03 2.97
N THR A 116 -15.55 5.33 2.41
CA THR A 116 -15.75 6.41 1.44
C THR A 116 -15.52 7.82 2.01
N ASN A 117 -15.52 7.99 3.33
CA ASN A 117 -15.18 9.23 4.01
C ASN A 117 -13.67 9.39 4.30
N LEU A 118 -12.84 8.43 3.90
CA LEU A 118 -11.41 8.48 4.14
C LEU A 118 -10.76 9.62 3.33
N ILE A 119 -10.02 10.47 4.03
CA ILE A 119 -9.33 11.65 3.46
C ILE A 119 -7.83 11.41 3.44
N ASN A 120 -7.29 10.80 4.50
CA ASN A 120 -5.86 10.49 4.63
C ASN A 120 -5.68 9.01 4.92
N LEU A 121 -4.95 8.33 4.04
CA LEU A 121 -4.53 6.95 4.19
C LEU A 121 -3.01 6.86 4.15
N ALA A 122 -2.41 6.41 5.24
CA ALA A 122 -1.00 6.06 5.31
C ALA A 122 -0.85 4.60 5.69
N ILE A 123 -0.35 3.78 4.79
CA ILE A 123 -0.14 2.33 5.00
C ILE A 123 1.20 1.88 4.42
N SER A 124 2.16 2.80 4.40
CA SER A 124 3.52 2.51 3.99
C SER A 124 4.25 1.59 4.95
N ASN A 125 5.37 1.00 4.52
CA ASN A 125 6.13 0.05 5.33
C ASN A 125 5.29 -1.16 5.77
N ASN A 126 4.67 -1.80 4.78
CA ASN A 126 3.96 -3.06 4.92
C ASN A 126 4.45 -4.01 3.81
N SER A 127 3.77 -5.13 3.60
CA SER A 127 4.04 -6.08 2.51
C SER A 127 2.82 -6.24 1.61
N LEU A 128 2.08 -5.15 1.36
CA LEU A 128 0.88 -5.19 0.53
C LEU A 128 1.26 -5.60 -0.90
N LEU A 129 0.61 -6.64 -1.41
CA LEU A 129 0.88 -7.18 -2.75
C LEU A 129 0.03 -6.49 -3.84
N ALA A 130 -1.15 -6.00 -3.47
CA ALA A 130 -2.12 -5.41 -4.38
C ALA A 130 -3.13 -4.52 -3.66
N LEU A 131 -3.80 -3.65 -4.43
CA LEU A 131 -4.98 -2.90 -3.99
C LEU A 131 -6.26 -3.57 -4.51
N PRO A 132 -7.40 -3.50 -3.77
CA PRO A 132 -8.69 -3.91 -4.29
C PRO A 132 -9.04 -3.23 -5.64
N GLU A 133 -9.66 -3.96 -6.56
CA GLU A 133 -10.00 -3.46 -7.91
C GLU A 133 -10.82 -2.15 -7.90
N ASN A 134 -11.64 -1.93 -6.88
CA ASN A 134 -12.47 -0.74 -6.71
C ASN A 134 -11.85 0.30 -5.74
N PHE A 135 -10.52 0.35 -5.62
CA PHE A 135 -9.82 1.33 -4.78
C PHE A 135 -10.23 2.79 -5.06
N GLY A 136 -10.60 3.09 -6.31
CA GLY A 136 -11.16 4.37 -6.73
C GLY A 136 -12.45 4.82 -6.04
N ASP A 137 -13.15 3.93 -5.32
CA ASP A 137 -14.37 4.26 -4.58
C ASP A 137 -14.09 5.15 -3.34
N LEU A 138 -12.82 5.26 -2.93
CA LEU A 138 -12.34 6.15 -1.88
C LEU A 138 -12.27 7.61 -2.35
N ILE A 139 -13.38 8.12 -2.88
CA ILE A 139 -13.49 9.38 -3.64
C ILE A 139 -13.04 10.63 -2.87
N ASN A 140 -13.00 10.58 -1.54
CA ASN A 140 -12.61 11.71 -0.69
C ASN A 140 -11.11 11.73 -0.34
N LEU A 141 -10.33 10.73 -0.78
CA LEU A 141 -8.90 10.68 -0.51
C LEU A 141 -8.19 11.91 -1.08
N SER A 142 -7.46 12.59 -0.19
CA SER A 142 -6.55 13.70 -0.52
C SER A 142 -5.08 13.34 -0.32
N PHE A 143 -4.79 12.36 0.54
CA PHE A 143 -3.44 11.90 0.82
C PHE A 143 -3.43 10.37 0.80
N LEU A 144 -2.57 9.79 -0.04
CA LEU A 144 -2.36 8.36 -0.13
C LEU A 144 -0.86 8.05 -0.10
N ASP A 145 -0.43 7.39 0.97
CA ASP A 145 0.91 6.85 1.11
C ASP A 145 0.89 5.32 1.14
N LEU A 146 1.46 4.75 0.08
CA LEU A 146 1.64 3.31 -0.14
C LEU A 146 3.14 2.95 -0.27
N GLY A 147 4.05 3.86 0.09
CA GLY A 147 5.48 3.63 -0.09
C GLY A 147 6.00 2.42 0.70
N TYR A 148 7.12 1.82 0.25
CA TYR A 148 7.72 0.66 0.94
C TYR A 148 6.71 -0.48 1.17
N ASN A 149 6.14 -0.98 0.08
CA ASN A 149 5.27 -2.14 0.05
C ASN A 149 5.76 -3.10 -1.06
N GLU A 150 4.96 -4.12 -1.39
CA GLU A 150 5.26 -5.11 -2.43
C GLU A 150 4.23 -5.04 -3.58
N ILE A 151 3.64 -3.87 -3.82
CA ILE A 151 2.51 -3.73 -4.75
C ILE A 151 3.01 -3.93 -6.18
N ALA A 152 2.45 -4.91 -6.87
CA ALA A 152 2.84 -5.26 -8.24
C ALA A 152 2.02 -4.52 -9.32
N TYR A 153 0.79 -4.09 -8.99
CA TYR A 153 -0.08 -3.38 -9.93
C TYR A 153 -0.98 -2.37 -9.24
N ILE A 154 -1.27 -1.27 -9.96
CA ILE A 154 -2.27 -0.28 -9.57
C ILE A 154 -3.56 -0.55 -10.37
N PRO A 155 -4.72 -0.74 -9.73
CA PRO A 155 -5.96 -0.99 -10.45
C PRO A 155 -6.42 0.28 -11.19
N PRO A 156 -7.03 0.17 -12.39
CA PRO A 156 -7.46 1.33 -13.17
C PRO A 156 -8.44 2.26 -12.44
N SER A 157 -9.17 1.76 -11.44
CA SER A 157 -10.10 2.58 -10.66
C SER A 157 -9.43 3.74 -9.92
N VAL A 158 -8.12 3.70 -9.67
CA VAL A 158 -7.37 4.78 -9.02
C VAL A 158 -7.50 6.13 -9.76
N GLY A 159 -7.80 6.12 -11.06
CA GLY A 159 -8.16 7.32 -11.82
C GLY A 159 -9.39 8.08 -11.28
N ASN A 160 -10.25 7.43 -10.49
CA ASN A 160 -11.43 8.05 -9.89
C ASN A 160 -11.11 8.90 -8.63
N LEU A 161 -9.87 8.92 -8.14
CA LEU A 161 -9.47 9.68 -6.95
C LEU A 161 -9.31 11.18 -7.25
N GLN A 162 -10.42 11.86 -7.53
CA GLN A 162 -10.47 13.23 -8.03
C GLN A 162 -10.09 14.31 -7.00
N ASN A 163 -9.99 13.96 -5.71
CA ASN A 163 -9.59 14.87 -4.63
C ASN A 163 -8.12 14.68 -4.20
N LEU A 164 -7.37 13.81 -4.88
CA LEU A 164 -6.03 13.43 -4.46
C LEU A 164 -5.04 14.58 -4.66
N LEU A 165 -4.31 14.91 -3.59
CA LEU A 165 -3.28 15.95 -3.56
C LEU A 165 -1.88 15.37 -3.41
N TYR A 166 -1.76 14.24 -2.71
CA TYR A 166 -0.50 13.51 -2.53
C TYR A 166 -0.69 12.04 -2.87
N LEU A 167 0.17 11.53 -3.75
CA LEU A 167 0.22 10.12 -4.16
C LEU A 167 1.65 9.61 -4.08
N TRP A 168 1.93 8.79 -3.08
CA TRP A 168 3.25 8.21 -2.86
C TRP A 168 3.21 6.69 -3.08
N LEU A 169 3.97 6.24 -4.08
CA LEU A 169 4.01 4.86 -4.58
C LEU A 169 5.44 4.31 -4.63
N PHE A 170 6.43 5.06 -4.14
CA PHE A 170 7.85 4.69 -4.20
C PHE A 170 8.14 3.38 -3.46
N ASN A 171 9.21 2.68 -3.87
CA ASN A 171 9.67 1.43 -3.26
C ASN A 171 8.54 0.38 -3.20
N ASN A 172 8.00 0.04 -4.36
CA ASN A 172 7.05 -1.06 -4.59
C ASN A 172 7.60 -1.98 -5.70
N GLN A 173 6.77 -2.86 -6.27
CA GLN A 173 7.13 -3.78 -7.35
C GLN A 173 6.40 -3.43 -8.65
N LEU A 174 6.14 -2.13 -8.89
CA LEU A 174 5.36 -1.69 -10.05
C LEU A 174 6.20 -1.77 -11.32
N SER A 175 5.73 -2.54 -12.31
CA SER A 175 6.34 -2.65 -13.64
C SER A 175 5.52 -1.99 -14.76
N SER A 176 4.30 -1.57 -14.43
CA SER A 176 3.41 -0.80 -15.32
C SER A 176 2.43 0.06 -14.52
N LEU A 177 1.87 1.08 -15.17
CA LEU A 177 0.85 1.94 -14.60
C LEU A 177 -0.36 2.05 -15.56
N PRO A 178 -1.60 2.10 -15.04
CA PRO A 178 -2.76 2.26 -15.88
C PRO A 178 -2.88 3.70 -16.39
N GLU A 179 -3.29 3.86 -17.65
CA GLU A 179 -3.54 5.18 -18.29
C GLU A 179 -4.53 6.05 -17.51
N SER A 180 -5.47 5.45 -16.78
CA SER A 180 -6.44 6.18 -15.95
C SER A 180 -5.79 6.97 -14.82
N MET A 181 -4.52 6.72 -14.45
CA MET A 181 -3.82 7.60 -13.52
C MET A 181 -3.75 9.04 -14.05
N CYS A 182 -3.69 9.26 -15.36
CA CYS A 182 -3.71 10.60 -15.94
C CYS A 182 -5.06 11.33 -15.79
N ASP A 183 -6.13 10.64 -15.35
CA ASP A 183 -7.42 11.27 -15.02
C ASP A 183 -7.40 11.93 -13.63
N ILE A 184 -6.38 11.65 -12.82
CA ILE A 184 -6.20 12.28 -11.51
C ILE A 184 -5.68 13.71 -11.71
N PRO A 185 -6.31 14.74 -11.12
CA PRO A 185 -5.88 16.13 -11.26
C PRO A 185 -4.68 16.46 -10.36
N LEU A 186 -3.60 15.68 -10.46
CA LEU A 186 -2.39 15.80 -9.65
C LEU A 186 -1.28 16.58 -10.37
N SER A 187 -0.52 17.39 -9.62
CA SER A 187 0.71 18.01 -10.14
C SER A 187 1.87 17.01 -10.07
N TRP A 188 2.09 16.23 -11.14
CA TRP A 188 3.08 15.14 -11.16
C TRP A 188 4.52 15.57 -10.87
N SER A 189 4.92 16.81 -11.18
CA SER A 189 6.31 17.30 -11.07
C SER A 189 6.50 18.39 -10.01
N GLU A 190 5.44 18.78 -9.29
CA GLU A 190 5.52 19.89 -8.34
C GLU A 190 5.64 19.38 -6.90
N ASN A 191 6.18 20.26 -6.05
CA ASN A 191 6.26 20.07 -4.63
C ASN A 191 5.44 21.15 -3.92
N ASP A 192 5.00 20.87 -2.71
CA ASP A 192 4.32 21.84 -1.86
C ASP A 192 5.29 22.87 -1.25
N VAL A 193 4.75 23.77 -0.43
CA VAL A 193 5.52 24.85 0.23
C VAL A 193 6.56 24.36 1.24
N PHE A 194 6.49 23.09 1.63
CA PHE A 194 7.44 22.41 2.52
C PHE A 194 8.38 21.49 1.75
N SER A 195 8.38 21.56 0.41
CA SER A 195 9.17 20.73 -0.50
C SER A 195 8.76 19.26 -0.53
N TYR A 196 7.56 18.90 -0.06
CA TYR A 196 7.02 17.57 -0.25
C TYR A 196 6.50 17.40 -1.66
N PRO A 197 6.91 16.35 -2.39
CA PRO A 197 6.39 16.11 -3.72
C PRO A 197 4.92 15.67 -3.66
N PHE A 198 4.08 16.23 -4.54
CA PHE A 198 2.69 15.77 -4.67
C PHE A 198 2.60 14.36 -5.24
N PHE A 199 3.62 13.93 -5.97
CA PHE A 199 3.75 12.59 -6.52
C PHE A 199 5.17 12.08 -6.34
N ALA A 200 5.35 10.81 -5.96
CA ALA A 200 6.67 10.19 -5.86
C ALA A 200 6.57 8.68 -6.09
N ILE A 201 7.39 8.12 -6.99
CA ILE A 201 7.31 6.71 -7.42
C ILE A 201 8.68 6.04 -7.62
N GLY A 202 9.76 6.64 -7.11
CA GLY A 202 11.12 6.09 -7.21
C GLY A 202 11.25 4.69 -6.62
N GLY A 203 12.21 3.90 -7.08
CA GLY A 203 12.49 2.56 -6.56
C GLY A 203 11.43 1.50 -6.92
N ASN A 204 10.75 1.64 -8.06
CA ASN A 204 9.89 0.60 -8.66
C ASN A 204 10.61 -0.07 -9.86
N GLN A 205 9.94 -0.87 -10.70
CA GLN A 205 10.48 -1.48 -11.92
C GLN A 205 9.86 -0.87 -13.21
N LEU A 206 9.60 0.44 -13.21
CA LEU A 206 8.98 1.14 -14.34
C LEU A 206 10.01 1.46 -15.43
N CYS A 207 10.43 0.44 -16.17
CA CYS A 207 11.59 0.53 -17.07
C CYS A 207 11.24 0.65 -18.56
N GLN A 208 10.01 0.26 -18.93
CA GLN A 208 9.54 0.34 -20.31
C GLN A 208 8.63 1.57 -20.48
N GLU A 209 9.03 2.51 -21.32
CA GLU A 209 8.26 3.74 -21.64
C GLU A 209 6.80 3.44 -22.01
N ASN A 210 6.54 2.37 -22.78
CA ASN A 210 5.19 2.00 -23.21
C ASN A 210 4.25 1.55 -22.06
N ASN A 211 4.80 1.23 -20.89
CA ASN A 211 4.03 0.80 -19.72
C ASN A 211 3.78 1.95 -18.74
N ILE A 212 4.20 3.17 -19.09
CA ILE A 212 4.14 4.36 -18.24
C ILE A 212 3.31 5.43 -18.99
N PRO A 213 2.19 5.89 -18.40
CA PRO A 213 1.41 6.97 -18.99
C PRO A 213 2.24 8.24 -19.15
N SER A 214 2.07 8.92 -20.29
CA SER A 214 2.86 10.10 -20.66
C SER A 214 2.81 11.28 -19.66
N CYS A 215 1.75 11.36 -18.84
CA CYS A 215 1.65 12.38 -17.78
C CYS A 215 2.62 12.14 -16.62
N ILE A 216 3.08 10.89 -16.44
CA ILE A 216 3.96 10.44 -15.36
C ILE A 216 5.39 10.24 -15.84
N GLU A 217 5.58 9.68 -17.03
CA GLU A 217 6.89 9.30 -17.60
C GLU A 217 7.95 10.40 -17.51
N ASN A 218 7.55 11.65 -17.75
CA ASN A 218 8.45 12.80 -17.75
C ASN A 218 8.38 13.64 -16.45
N SER A 219 7.81 13.08 -15.38
CA SER A 219 7.73 13.74 -14.09
C SER A 219 9.13 13.95 -13.50
N SER A 220 9.40 15.14 -12.93
CA SER A 220 10.63 15.35 -12.15
C SER A 220 10.66 14.58 -10.84
N ASN A 221 9.51 14.03 -10.42
CA ASN A 221 9.39 13.21 -9.22
C ASN A 221 9.29 11.71 -9.53
N PHE A 222 9.51 11.30 -10.79
CA PHE A 222 9.48 9.91 -11.21
C PHE A 222 10.49 9.05 -10.45
N GLU A 223 11.71 9.57 -10.26
CA GLU A 223 12.80 8.90 -9.53
C GLU A 223 12.93 9.37 -8.08
N ILE A 224 11.85 9.91 -7.51
CA ILE A 224 11.89 10.44 -6.14
C ILE A 224 11.20 9.47 -5.20
N SER A 225 11.86 9.24 -4.06
CA SER A 225 11.31 8.59 -2.88
C SER A 225 11.43 9.52 -1.67
N LEU A 226 10.79 9.17 -0.55
CA LEU A 226 11.01 9.82 0.74
C LEU A 226 11.70 8.85 1.69
N ASN A 227 12.63 9.37 2.50
CA ASN A 227 13.36 8.53 3.43
C ASN A 227 12.41 7.78 4.37
N GLN A 228 12.50 6.45 4.36
CA GLN A 228 11.69 5.52 5.13
C GLN A 228 11.44 5.90 6.60
N PHE A 229 12.44 6.45 7.31
CA PHE A 229 12.33 6.70 8.75
C PHE A 229 11.89 8.12 9.11
N TYR A 230 12.09 9.08 8.21
CA TYR A 230 11.81 10.48 8.49
C TYR A 230 10.59 10.99 7.74
N TYR A 231 10.32 10.46 6.54
CA TYR A 231 9.27 10.94 5.63
C TYR A 231 9.28 12.45 5.40
N SER A 232 10.43 13.11 5.66
CA SER A 232 10.63 14.56 5.62
C SER A 232 11.76 14.99 4.69
N PHE A 233 12.41 14.03 4.04
CA PHE A 233 13.54 14.25 3.15
C PHE A 233 13.33 13.43 1.88
N THR A 234 13.35 14.12 0.74
CA THR A 234 13.36 13.49 -0.57
C THR A 234 14.72 12.83 -0.81
N GLN A 235 14.71 11.69 -1.48
CA GLN A 235 15.89 10.99 -1.94
C GLN A 235 15.73 10.65 -3.42
N ASP A 236 16.83 10.77 -4.17
CA ASP A 236 16.90 10.22 -5.53
C ASP A 236 16.94 8.68 -5.39
N ASP A 237 15.98 8.02 -5.99
CA ASP A 237 15.73 6.58 -5.89
C ASP A 237 15.29 6.06 -7.27
N PRO A 238 16.24 5.83 -8.19
CA PRO A 238 15.94 5.45 -9.56
C PRO A 238 15.12 4.15 -9.65
N GLN A 239 14.37 3.99 -10.75
CA GLN A 239 13.75 2.71 -11.08
C GLN A 239 14.81 1.60 -11.14
N ILE A 240 14.46 0.46 -10.55
CA ILE A 240 15.27 -0.75 -10.48
C ILE A 240 15.05 -1.53 -11.79
N CYS A 241 15.80 -1.12 -12.80
CA CYS A 241 15.80 -1.72 -14.13
C CYS A 241 16.90 -2.75 -14.34
N ASP A 242 17.43 -3.30 -13.25
CA ASP A 242 18.49 -4.29 -13.34
C ASP A 242 17.98 -5.53 -14.08
N SER A 243 18.60 -5.75 -15.23
CA SER A 243 18.35 -6.86 -16.14
C SER A 243 18.74 -8.23 -15.60
N ASN A 244 19.25 -8.35 -14.37
CA ASN A 244 19.73 -9.61 -13.80
C ASN A 244 18.60 -10.46 -13.16
N THR A 245 17.37 -10.35 -13.65
CA THR A 245 16.30 -11.24 -13.19
C THR A 245 16.55 -12.62 -13.80
N LEU A 246 16.73 -13.64 -12.95
CA LEU A 246 16.90 -15.02 -13.43
C LEU A 246 15.65 -15.41 -14.23
N GLY A 247 15.82 -15.69 -15.52
CA GLY A 247 14.75 -15.95 -16.48
C GLY A 247 14.39 -14.79 -17.41
N ASP A 248 14.81 -13.56 -17.13
CA ASP A 248 14.68 -12.40 -18.04
C ASP A 248 15.91 -12.36 -18.96
N VAL A 249 15.88 -13.21 -19.97
CA VAL A 249 17.05 -13.50 -20.80
C VAL A 249 17.23 -12.46 -21.90
N ASN A 250 16.16 -11.77 -22.28
CA ASN A 250 16.22 -10.67 -23.24
C ASN A 250 16.39 -9.29 -22.57
N GLU A 251 16.47 -9.25 -21.24
CA GLU A 251 16.68 -8.04 -20.44
C GLU A 251 15.58 -7.00 -20.65
N ASP A 252 14.36 -7.44 -20.93
CA ASP A 252 13.21 -6.55 -21.13
C ASP A 252 12.44 -6.28 -19.83
N GLY A 253 12.79 -6.94 -18.73
CA GLY A 253 12.16 -6.79 -17.42
C GLY A 253 10.93 -7.68 -17.20
N ILE A 254 10.54 -8.52 -18.18
CA ILE A 254 9.35 -9.37 -18.10
C ILE A 254 9.70 -10.79 -18.53
N ILE A 255 9.62 -11.74 -17.60
CA ILE A 255 9.82 -13.16 -17.92
C ILE A 255 8.63 -13.71 -18.72
N ASN A 256 8.82 -13.91 -20.02
CA ASN A 256 7.79 -14.33 -20.96
C ASN A 256 8.34 -15.24 -22.08
N VAL A 257 7.52 -15.50 -23.10
CA VAL A 257 7.89 -16.41 -24.21
C VAL A 257 9.10 -15.91 -25.01
N LEU A 258 9.39 -14.61 -25.02
CA LEU A 258 10.55 -14.05 -25.69
C LEU A 258 11.86 -14.44 -24.99
N ASP A 259 11.86 -14.63 -23.67
CA ASP A 259 13.01 -15.13 -22.91
C ASP A 259 13.31 -16.58 -23.22
N ILE A 260 12.27 -17.38 -23.44
CA ILE A 260 12.45 -18.76 -23.92
C ILE A 260 13.14 -18.75 -25.28
N VAL A 261 12.67 -17.91 -26.21
CA VAL A 261 13.26 -17.79 -27.55
C VAL A 261 14.72 -17.36 -27.46
N GLN A 262 15.03 -16.38 -26.62
CA GLN A 262 16.38 -15.90 -26.43
C GLN A 262 17.29 -16.95 -25.79
N SER A 263 16.81 -17.67 -24.78
CA SER A 263 17.51 -18.78 -24.14
C SER A 263 17.85 -19.90 -25.14
N VAL A 264 16.91 -20.24 -26.04
CA VAL A 264 17.15 -21.22 -27.11
C VAL A 264 18.23 -20.74 -28.07
N ASN A 265 18.24 -19.46 -28.44
CA ASN A 265 19.28 -18.89 -29.31
C ASN A 265 20.67 -18.96 -28.67
N LEU A 266 20.78 -18.67 -27.37
CA LEU A 266 22.03 -18.80 -26.61
C LEU A 266 22.57 -20.24 -26.66
N ILE A 267 21.70 -21.24 -26.44
CA ILE A 267 22.07 -22.66 -26.54
C ILE A 267 22.55 -23.01 -27.96
N LEU A 268 21.83 -22.57 -29.00
CA LEU A 268 22.18 -22.88 -30.39
C LEU A 268 23.51 -22.25 -30.83
N ASN A 269 23.86 -21.09 -30.27
CA ASN A 269 25.08 -20.37 -30.58
C ASN A 269 26.27 -20.72 -29.66
N ASN A 270 26.08 -21.59 -28.66
CA ASN A 270 27.03 -21.85 -27.57
C ASN A 270 27.45 -20.57 -26.82
N GLU A 271 26.49 -19.68 -26.57
CA GLU A 271 26.67 -18.46 -25.79
C GLU A 271 26.15 -18.65 -24.38
N TYR A 272 26.75 -17.95 -23.42
CA TYR A 272 26.39 -18.05 -22.00
C TYR A 272 25.83 -16.74 -21.46
N SER A 273 24.68 -16.82 -20.81
CA SER A 273 24.07 -15.80 -19.96
C SER A 273 23.71 -16.40 -18.60
N GLN A 274 24.09 -15.72 -17.52
CA GLN A 274 23.72 -16.11 -16.16
C GLN A 274 22.20 -16.08 -15.95
N MET A 275 21.47 -15.25 -16.70
CA MET A 275 20.02 -15.10 -16.60
C MET A 275 19.29 -16.31 -17.19
N ALA A 276 19.92 -17.02 -18.12
CA ALA A 276 19.37 -18.22 -18.74
C ALA A 276 19.73 -19.52 -17.99
N ASP A 277 20.58 -19.45 -16.96
CA ASP A 277 21.01 -20.60 -16.14
C ASP A 277 20.03 -20.82 -14.97
N MET A 278 18.81 -21.23 -15.31
CA MET A 278 17.67 -21.31 -14.38
C MET A 278 17.91 -22.24 -13.21
N ASN A 279 18.74 -23.28 -13.36
CA ASN A 279 19.10 -24.20 -12.28
C ASN A 279 20.43 -23.87 -11.58
N GLN A 280 21.15 -22.85 -12.05
CA GLN A 280 22.43 -22.38 -11.53
C GLN A 280 23.53 -23.45 -11.50
N ASP A 281 23.52 -24.36 -12.48
CA ASP A 281 24.54 -25.42 -12.60
C ASP A 281 25.78 -24.97 -13.40
N GLY A 282 25.76 -23.74 -13.92
CA GLY A 282 26.82 -23.14 -14.71
C GLY A 282 26.77 -23.53 -16.19
N ILE A 283 25.69 -24.19 -16.66
CA ILE A 283 25.52 -24.65 -18.03
C ILE A 283 24.07 -24.46 -18.50
N ILE A 284 23.86 -23.57 -19.47
CA ILE A 284 22.54 -23.39 -20.08
C ILE A 284 22.26 -24.56 -21.04
N ASN A 285 21.16 -25.26 -20.79
CA ASN A 285 20.71 -26.39 -21.57
C ASN A 285 19.18 -26.50 -21.59
N VAL A 286 18.67 -27.59 -22.17
CA VAL A 286 17.21 -27.79 -22.30
C VAL A 286 16.50 -27.84 -20.94
N LEU A 287 17.19 -28.24 -19.87
CA LEU A 287 16.63 -28.23 -18.52
C LEU A 287 16.28 -26.81 -18.08
N ASP A 288 17.12 -25.82 -18.38
CA ASP A 288 16.85 -24.42 -18.04
C ASP A 288 15.63 -23.89 -18.78
N ILE A 289 15.49 -24.24 -20.05
CA ILE A 289 14.30 -23.92 -20.84
C ILE A 289 13.04 -24.50 -20.21
N VAL A 290 13.10 -25.76 -19.74
CA VAL A 290 11.95 -26.40 -19.09
C VAL A 290 11.59 -25.69 -17.79
N ILE A 291 12.59 -25.28 -17.00
CA ILE A 291 12.36 -24.53 -15.76
C ILE A 291 11.74 -23.17 -16.07
N LEU A 292 12.25 -22.45 -17.06
CA LEU A 292 11.73 -21.16 -17.52
C LEU A 292 10.29 -21.27 -18.04
N VAL A 293 10.00 -22.31 -18.83
CA VAL A 293 8.64 -22.60 -19.31
C VAL A 293 7.68 -22.88 -18.16
N ASN A 294 8.09 -23.70 -17.18
CA ASN A 294 7.24 -23.98 -16.02
C ASN A 294 6.99 -22.71 -15.20
N PHE A 295 8.01 -21.86 -15.03
CA PHE A 295 7.89 -20.57 -14.35
C PHE A 295 6.87 -19.64 -15.05
N ILE A 296 6.84 -19.61 -16.38
CA ILE A 296 5.89 -18.78 -17.15
C ILE A 296 4.45 -19.33 -17.13
N LEU A 297 4.27 -20.63 -16.91
CA LEU A 297 2.98 -21.31 -17.00
C LEU A 297 2.25 -21.49 -15.65
N GLU A 298 2.92 -21.24 -14.52
CA GLU A 298 2.35 -21.26 -13.17
C GLU A 298 1.75 -19.90 -12.78
#